data_AF-A7TBI3-F1
#
_entry.id   AF-A7TBI3-F1
#
_cell.length_a   1.000
_cell.length_b   1.000
_cell.length_c   1.000
_cell.angle_alpha   90.00
_cell.angle_beta   90.00
_cell.angle_gamma   90.00
#
_symmetry.space_group_name_H-M   'P 1'
#
loop_
_entity.id
_entity.type
_entity.pdbx_description
1 polymer ?
#
loop_
_entity_poly.entity_id
_entity_poly.type
_entity_poly.pdbx_seq_one_letter_code
_entity_poly.pdbx_strand_id
1 'polypeptide(L)'
;EKQCVKQIKDLLLEKCKACSKPEALSSFQNILSNKSVGLLISERFINIPPQIAPPLYRTLGNELKEQNKKDKSFNLDHLLLISKSFREKESKSSKKKKGRPDKKSGKVDESSLKAISFSNVEDEVFIKASVCRQNSSLPCGT
;
A
#
# COMPACT_ATOMS: atom_id res chain seq x y z
N GLU A 1 11.46 14.93 -17.21
CA GLU A 1 10.78 13.68 -16.77
C GLU A 1 10.50 12.80 -17.98
N LYS A 2 10.73 11.48 -17.88
CA LYS A 2 10.50 10.54 -18.99
C LYS A 2 9.00 10.32 -19.23
N GLN A 3 8.61 10.05 -20.47
CA GLN A 3 7.20 9.84 -20.84
C GLN A 3 6.53 8.69 -20.08
N CYS A 4 7.25 7.58 -19.85
CA CYS A 4 6.72 6.45 -19.09
C CYS A 4 6.37 6.81 -17.64
N VAL A 5 7.14 7.69 -17.00
CA VAL A 5 6.87 8.13 -15.62
C VAL A 5 5.59 8.95 -15.56
N LYS A 6 5.36 9.82 -16.56
CA LYS A 6 4.11 10.58 -16.68
C LYS A 6 2.91 9.64 -16.83
N GLN A 7 2.99 8.68 -17.73
CA GLN A 7 1.92 7.70 -17.95
C GLN A 7 1.58 6.92 -16.68
N ILE A 8 2.59 6.51 -15.91
CA ILE A 8 2.37 5.82 -14.63
C ILE A 8 1.66 6.75 -13.63
N LYS A 9 2.11 8.00 -13.50
CA LYS A 9 1.46 8.98 -12.60
C LYS A 9 0.00 9.22 -13.01
N ASP A 10 -0.25 9.43 -14.29
CA ASP A 10 -1.59 9.68 -14.83
C ASP A 10 -2.53 8.50 -14.59
N LEU A 11 -2.06 7.28 -14.88
CA LEU A 11 -2.81 6.05 -14.62
C LEU A 11 -3.17 5.90 -13.14
N LEU A 12 -2.20 6.12 -12.25
CA LEU A 12 -2.45 6.06 -10.81
C LEU A 12 -3.48 7.09 -10.39
N LEU A 13 -3.34 8.35 -10.82
CA LEU A 13 -4.30 9.42 -10.53
C LEU A 13 -5.71 9.10 -11.02
N GLU A 14 -5.85 8.50 -12.21
CA GLU A 14 -7.14 8.05 -12.73
C GLU A 14 -7.77 6.97 -11.83
N LYS A 15 -7.00 5.94 -11.45
CA LYS A 15 -7.47 4.88 -10.55
C LYS A 15 -7.83 5.43 -9.16
N CYS A 16 -7.05 6.36 -8.64
CA CYS A 16 -7.30 7.04 -7.39
C CYS A 16 -8.62 7.84 -7.43
N LYS A 17 -8.89 8.58 -8.52
CA LYS A 17 -10.14 9.34 -8.69
C LYS A 17 -11.38 8.45 -8.64
N ALA A 18 -11.29 7.23 -9.17
CA ALA A 18 -12.42 6.30 -9.23
C ALA A 18 -12.73 5.61 -7.89
N CYS A 19 -11.75 5.48 -6.99
CA CYS A 19 -11.86 4.62 -5.81
C CYS A 19 -11.70 5.35 -4.46
N SER A 20 -11.22 6.59 -4.44
CA SER A 20 -10.75 7.22 -3.20
C SER A 20 -11.61 8.39 -2.72
N LYS A 21 -11.57 8.61 -1.41
CA LYS A 21 -12.17 9.80 -0.77
C LYS A 21 -11.48 11.07 -1.29
N PRO A 22 -12.21 12.19 -1.45
CA PRO A 22 -11.65 13.44 -1.97
C PRO A 22 -10.40 13.92 -1.22
N GLU A 23 -10.36 13.75 0.11
CA GLU A 23 -9.24 14.17 0.95
C GLU A 23 -7.98 13.31 0.74
N ALA A 24 -8.16 12.00 0.50
CA ALA A 24 -7.06 11.10 0.22
C ALA A 24 -6.49 11.35 -1.18
N LEU A 25 -7.34 11.70 -2.14
CA LEU A 25 -6.95 12.04 -3.50
C LEU A 25 -6.13 13.34 -3.54
N SER A 26 -6.56 14.39 -2.84
CA SER A 26 -5.84 15.67 -2.80
C SER A 26 -4.48 15.53 -2.13
N SER A 27 -4.40 14.77 -1.02
CA SER A 27 -3.14 14.44 -0.37
C SER A 27 -2.18 13.68 -1.30
N PHE A 28 -2.68 12.67 -2.02
CA PHE A 28 -1.88 11.89 -2.96
C PHE A 28 -1.38 12.72 -4.14
N GLN A 29 -2.23 13.56 -4.72
CA GLN A 29 -1.84 14.51 -5.78
C GLN A 29 -0.74 15.46 -5.30
N ASN A 30 -0.89 16.03 -4.10
CA ASN A 30 0.10 16.92 -3.52
C ASN A 30 1.46 16.22 -3.33
N ILE A 31 1.47 14.97 -2.86
CA ILE A 31 2.70 14.17 -2.71
C ILE A 31 3.35 13.91 -4.08
N LEU A 32 2.59 13.48 -5.08
CA LEU A 32 3.14 13.16 -6.40
C LEU A 32 3.69 14.39 -7.17
N SER A 33 3.16 15.57 -6.90
CA SER A 33 3.57 16.82 -7.57
C SER A 33 4.69 17.56 -6.85
N ASN A 34 4.70 17.57 -5.52
CA ASN A 34 5.56 18.46 -4.72
C ASN A 34 6.66 17.74 -3.92
N LYS A 35 6.69 16.41 -3.92
CA LYS A 35 7.68 15.62 -3.17
C LYS A 35 8.51 14.73 -4.08
N SER A 36 9.70 14.36 -3.61
CA SER A 36 10.53 13.37 -4.27
C SER A 36 10.00 11.97 -3.96
N VAL A 37 9.41 11.30 -4.95
CA VAL A 37 8.74 10.00 -4.77
C VAL A 37 9.46 8.91 -5.56
N GLY A 38 9.88 7.86 -4.86
CA GLY A 38 10.42 6.65 -5.48
C GLY A 38 9.35 5.59 -5.66
N LEU A 39 9.31 4.93 -6.83
CA LEU A 39 8.44 3.78 -7.04
C LEU A 39 9.17 2.51 -6.57
N LEU A 40 8.66 1.86 -5.52
CA LEU A 40 9.15 0.58 -5.03
C LEU A 40 8.34 -0.54 -5.66
N ILE A 41 9.02 -1.42 -6.41
CA ILE A 41 8.43 -2.63 -6.96
C ILE A 41 8.91 -3.79 -6.10
N SER A 42 7.98 -4.43 -5.41
CA SER A 42 8.29 -5.56 -4.54
C SER A 42 7.29 -6.69 -4.76
N GLU A 43 7.60 -7.57 -5.68
CA GLU A 43 6.82 -8.79 -5.94
C GLU A 43 7.67 -10.01 -5.59
N ARG A 44 7.03 -11.02 -4.99
CA ARG A 44 7.69 -12.26 -4.55
C ARG A 44 7.03 -13.44 -5.23
N PHE A 45 7.82 -14.31 -5.85
CA PHE A 45 7.30 -15.59 -6.34
C PHE A 45 6.82 -16.46 -5.18
N ILE A 46 5.75 -17.22 -5.39
CA ILE A 46 5.10 -18.05 -4.36
C ILE A 46 6.08 -19.04 -3.68
N ASN A 47 7.12 -19.45 -4.41
CA ASN A 47 8.12 -20.41 -3.94
C ASN A 47 9.26 -19.77 -3.13
N ILE A 48 9.36 -18.44 -3.08
CA ILE A 48 10.42 -17.75 -2.34
C ILE A 48 9.95 -17.53 -0.89
N PRO A 49 10.68 -17.99 0.13
CA PRO A 49 10.26 -17.84 1.51
C PRO A 49 10.28 -16.36 1.98
N PRO A 50 9.34 -15.94 2.84
CA PRO A 50 9.22 -14.54 3.28
C PRO A 50 10.42 -14.04 4.11
N GLN A 51 11.21 -14.95 4.70
CA GLN A 51 12.38 -14.62 5.52
C GLN A 51 13.50 -13.92 4.74
N ILE A 52 13.46 -13.96 3.40
CA ILE A 52 14.42 -13.29 2.52
C ILE A 52 14.10 -11.79 2.40
N ALA A 53 12.85 -11.37 2.58
CA ALA A 53 12.45 -9.98 2.40
C ALA A 53 13.12 -9.01 3.41
N PRO A 54 13.21 -9.31 4.72
CA PRO A 54 13.86 -8.41 5.69
C PRO A 54 15.32 -8.05 5.38
N PRO A 55 16.25 -9.02 5.11
CA PRO A 55 17.61 -8.66 4.72
C PRO A 55 17.66 -7.90 3.39
N LEU A 56 16.79 -8.23 2.42
CA LEU A 56 16.72 -7.53 1.14
C LEU A 56 16.40 -6.03 1.32
N TYR A 57 15.37 -5.69 2.12
CA TYR A 57 15.03 -4.30 2.38
C TYR A 57 16.10 -3.55 3.18
N ARG A 58 16.83 -4.23 4.07
CA ARG A 58 17.98 -3.62 4.77
C ARG A 58 19.07 -3.25 3.79
N THR A 59 19.41 -4.14 2.87
CA THR A 59 20.40 -3.88 1.82
C THR A 59 19.95 -2.73 0.94
N LEU A 60 18.72 -2.76 0.42
CA LEU A 60 18.16 -1.67 -0.38
C LEU A 60 18.20 -0.32 0.35
N GLY A 61 17.83 -0.30 1.64
CA GLY A 61 17.90 0.91 2.45
C GLY A 61 19.32 1.45 2.63
N ASN A 62 20.31 0.57 2.71
CA ASN A 62 21.73 0.97 2.76
C ASN A 62 22.20 1.53 1.42
N GLU A 63 21.89 0.85 0.32
CA GLU A 63 22.24 1.30 -1.03
C GLU A 63 21.64 2.67 -1.33
N LEU A 64 20.36 2.90 -1.00
CA LEU A 64 19.72 4.21 -1.15
C LEU A 64 20.46 5.31 -0.36
N LYS A 65 20.88 5.02 0.89
CA LYS A 65 21.66 5.97 1.70
C LYS A 65 23.03 6.25 1.10
N GLU A 66 23.70 5.23 0.56
CA GLU A 66 25.00 5.37 -0.08
C GLU A 66 24.89 6.17 -1.39
N GLN A 67 23.86 5.91 -2.19
CA GLN A 67 23.61 6.68 -3.41
C GLN A 67 23.24 8.13 -3.08
N ASN A 68 22.44 8.38 -2.03
CA ASN A 68 22.11 9.74 -1.60
C ASN A 68 23.35 10.56 -1.18
N LYS A 69 24.40 9.90 -0.64
CA LYS A 69 25.69 10.57 -0.36
C LYS A 69 26.44 10.97 -1.62
N LYS A 70 26.29 10.21 -2.71
CA LYS A 70 26.98 10.45 -4.00
C LYS A 70 26.19 11.42 -4.88
N ASP A 71 24.88 11.25 -4.92
CA ASP A 71 23.95 12.04 -5.71
C ASP A 71 22.69 12.33 -4.89
N LYS A 72 22.49 13.62 -4.59
CA LYS A 72 21.34 14.12 -3.83
C LYS A 72 20.02 13.96 -4.58
N SER A 73 20.04 13.63 -5.88
CA SER A 73 18.82 13.31 -6.65
C SER A 73 18.09 12.08 -6.11
N PHE A 74 18.79 11.19 -5.39
CA PHE A 74 18.23 10.02 -4.71
C PHE A 74 17.67 10.33 -3.30
N ASN A 75 17.59 11.61 -2.92
CA ASN A 75 16.92 12.01 -1.70
C ASN A 75 15.39 11.94 -1.90
N LEU A 76 14.82 10.77 -1.58
CA LEU A 76 13.39 10.50 -1.69
C LEU A 76 12.68 10.84 -0.38
N ASP A 77 11.61 11.61 -0.45
CA ASP A 77 10.73 11.92 0.70
C ASP A 77 9.76 10.77 0.98
N HIS A 78 9.28 10.12 -0.09
CA HIS A 78 8.28 9.06 -0.01
C HIS A 78 8.58 7.91 -0.95
N LEU A 79 8.12 6.72 -0.57
CA LEU A 79 8.08 5.54 -1.42
C LEU A 79 6.64 5.22 -1.77
N LEU A 80 6.38 5.00 -3.06
CA LEU A 80 5.13 4.51 -3.59
C LEU A 80 5.25 3.01 -3.82
N LEU A 81 4.39 2.23 -3.17
CA LEU A 81 4.31 0.78 -3.30
C LEU A 81 2.94 0.40 -3.87
N ILE A 82 2.93 -0.52 -4.82
CA ILE A 82 1.71 -1.15 -5.36
C ILE A 82 1.73 -2.60 -4.91
N SER A 83 0.73 -2.99 -4.11
CA SER A 83 0.63 -4.33 -3.54
C SER A 83 -0.72 -4.96 -3.85
N LYS A 84 -0.71 -6.27 -4.13
CA LYS A 84 -1.94 -7.04 -4.35
C LYS A 84 -2.53 -7.48 -3.02
N SER A 85 -3.79 -7.12 -2.80
CA SER A 85 -4.57 -7.55 -1.63
C SER A 85 -5.85 -8.25 -2.04
N PHE A 86 -6.33 -9.11 -1.16
CA PHE A 86 -7.56 -9.86 -1.30
C PHE A 86 -8.51 -9.47 -0.19
N ARG A 87 -9.78 -9.30 -0.53
CA ARG A 87 -10.84 -9.12 0.45
C ARG A 87 -11.76 -10.32 0.37
N GLU A 88 -11.95 -11.00 1.50
CA GLU A 88 -12.98 -12.04 1.56
C GLU A 88 -14.34 -11.36 1.34
N LYS A 89 -15.10 -11.83 0.34
CA LYS A 89 -16.51 -11.48 0.24
C LYS A 89 -17.18 -12.10 1.46
N GLU A 90 -17.90 -11.30 2.24
CA GLU A 90 -18.79 -11.83 3.27
C GLU A 90 -19.79 -12.78 2.59
N SER A 91 -19.49 -14.08 2.62
CA SER A 91 -20.48 -15.09 2.31
C SER A 91 -21.54 -14.98 3.42
N LYS A 92 -22.81 -14.82 3.05
CA LYS A 92 -23.95 -14.81 3.97
C LYS A 92 -24.17 -16.22 4.55
N SER A 93 -23.17 -16.76 5.24
CA SER A 93 -23.23 -18.08 5.87
C SER A 93 -22.39 -18.11 7.14
N SER A 94 -22.84 -17.43 8.19
CA SER A 94 -22.46 -17.82 9.56
C SER A 94 -23.58 -17.50 10.55
N LYS A 95 -24.29 -18.61 10.85
CA LYS A 95 -25.12 -18.89 12.01
C LYS A 95 -24.88 -17.98 13.23
N LYS A 96 -25.94 -17.24 13.56
CA LYS A 96 -26.46 -16.91 14.90
C LYS A 96 -25.71 -17.61 16.07
N LYS A 97 -24.89 -16.85 16.80
CA LYS A 97 -24.67 -17.07 18.25
C LYS A 97 -24.78 -15.73 18.99
N LYS A 98 -25.72 -15.67 19.93
CA LYS A 98 -26.08 -14.52 20.77
C LYS A 98 -25.22 -14.45 22.05
N GLY A 99 -25.00 -13.22 22.54
CA GLY A 99 -24.61 -12.84 23.91
C GLY A 99 -23.15 -12.35 24.00
N ARG A 100 -22.78 -11.21 24.61
CA ARG A 100 -23.41 -10.22 25.51
C ARG A 100 -22.56 -8.92 25.40
N PRO A 101 -23.03 -7.71 25.82
CA PRO A 101 -22.43 -6.43 25.44
C PRO A 101 -21.37 -5.96 26.45
N ASP A 102 -20.29 -5.35 25.99
CA ASP A 102 -19.46 -4.50 26.86
C ASP A 102 -18.88 -3.28 26.12
N LYS A 103 -18.90 -2.15 26.83
CA LYS A 103 -18.52 -0.81 26.39
C LYS A 103 -17.03 -0.75 26.06
N LYS A 104 -16.65 -0.09 24.95
CA LYS A 104 -15.31 0.55 24.84
C LYS A 104 -15.23 1.56 23.70
N SER A 105 -15.01 2.81 24.11
CA SER A 105 -14.04 3.79 23.58
C SER A 105 -13.69 3.74 22.09
N GLY A 106 -13.83 4.90 21.43
CA GLY A 106 -13.59 5.13 20.01
C GLY A 106 -12.42 4.36 19.39
N LYS A 107 -12.72 3.56 18.37
CA LYS A 107 -11.77 2.94 17.47
C LYS A 107 -12.25 3.17 16.04
N VAL A 108 -11.58 4.07 15.33
CA VAL A 108 -11.72 4.21 13.88
C VAL A 108 -10.64 3.33 13.24
N ASP A 109 -11.05 2.48 12.29
CA ASP A 109 -10.20 1.83 11.26
C ASP A 109 -9.31 0.60 11.61
N GLU A 110 -9.66 -0.22 12.62
CA GLU A 110 -9.05 -1.56 12.79
C GLU A 110 -9.83 -2.67 12.05
N SER A 111 -11.14 -2.47 11.82
CA SER A 111 -12.05 -3.44 11.20
C SER A 111 -11.83 -3.60 9.69
N SER A 112 -11.46 -2.51 9.00
CA SER A 112 -11.24 -2.49 7.55
C SER A 112 -9.98 -3.25 7.14
N LEU A 113 -8.94 -3.23 7.98
CA LEU A 113 -7.67 -3.94 7.77
C LEU A 113 -7.81 -5.44 8.04
N LYS A 114 -8.62 -5.84 9.03
CA LYS A 114 -8.89 -7.26 9.34
C LYS A 114 -9.60 -8.02 8.21
N ALA A 115 -10.31 -7.32 7.33
CA ALA A 115 -10.99 -7.91 6.17
C ALA A 115 -10.08 -8.05 4.93
N ILE A 116 -8.85 -7.54 4.98
CA ILE A 116 -7.91 -7.52 3.86
C ILE A 116 -6.76 -8.48 4.17
N SER A 117 -6.61 -9.51 3.34
CA SER A 117 -5.47 -10.43 3.35
C SER A 117 -4.49 -10.03 2.25
N PHE A 118 -3.20 -10.07 2.55
CA PHE A 118 -2.14 -9.79 1.58
C PHE A 118 -1.49 -11.08 1.10
N SER A 119 -1.00 -11.09 -0.16
CA SER A 119 -0.20 -12.21 -0.68
C SER A 119 1.14 -12.34 0.07
N ASN A 120 1.65 -11.19 0.50
CA ASN A 120 2.96 -11.01 1.06
C ASN A 120 2.82 -10.47 2.49
N VAL A 121 3.61 -11.01 3.42
CA VAL A 121 3.53 -10.63 4.84
C VAL A 121 4.10 -9.22 5.05
N GLU A 122 5.10 -8.86 4.26
CA GLU A 122 5.72 -7.54 4.25
C GLU A 122 4.73 -6.42 3.88
N ASP A 123 3.75 -6.68 3.00
CA ASP A 123 2.73 -5.70 2.62
C ASP A 123 1.83 -5.32 3.81
N GLU A 124 1.57 -6.25 4.73
CA GLU A 124 0.84 -5.96 5.97
C GLU A 124 1.62 -5.00 6.89
N VAL A 125 2.95 -5.06 6.85
CA VAL A 125 3.81 -4.14 7.59
C VAL A 125 3.81 -2.77 6.91
N PHE A 126 3.93 -2.73 5.58
CA PHE A 126 3.92 -1.48 4.82
C PHE A 126 2.60 -0.73 4.93
N ILE A 127 1.46 -1.42 4.87
CA ILE A 127 0.16 -0.75 5.00
C ILE A 127 -0.02 -0.13 6.39
N LYS A 128 0.48 -0.77 7.45
CA LYS A 128 0.43 -0.23 8.81
C LYS A 128 1.31 1.00 8.98
N ALA A 129 2.46 1.04 8.30
CA ALA A 129 3.38 2.17 8.32
C ALA A 129 3.02 3.28 7.31
N SER A 130 2.04 3.06 6.43
CA SER A 130 1.71 3.97 5.34
C SER A 130 1.08 5.28 5.82
N VAL A 131 1.51 6.40 5.21
CA VAL A 131 0.93 7.73 5.46
C VAL A 131 -0.32 7.95 4.62
N CYS A 132 -0.32 7.45 3.38
CA CYS A 132 -1.44 7.51 2.46
C CYS A 132 -1.70 6.10 1.93
N ARG A 133 -2.97 5.66 1.96
CA ARG A 133 -3.38 4.35 1.43
C ARG A 133 -4.62 4.51 0.58
N GLN A 134 -4.64 3.78 -0.54
CA GLN A 134 -5.77 3.73 -1.45
C GLN A 134 -5.94 2.30 -1.95
N ASN A 135 -7.18 1.83 -1.95
CA ASN A 135 -7.52 0.50 -2.40
C ASN A 135 -8.40 0.64 -3.65
N SER A 136 -7.97 0.06 -4.76
CA SER A 136 -8.83 -0.14 -5.93
C SER A 136 -9.36 -1.56 -5.91
N SER A 137 -10.68 -1.72 -5.96
CA SER A 137 -11.29 -3.03 -6.18
C SER A 137 -11.26 -3.33 -7.67
N LEU A 138 -10.50 -4.33 -8.08
CA LEU A 138 -10.70 -4.92 -9.40
C LEU A 138 -12.00 -5.75 -9.34
N PRO A 139 -12.91 -5.63 -10.32
CA PRO A 139 -14.00 -6.59 -10.43
C PRO A 139 -13.38 -7.98 -10.56
N CYS A 140 -13.70 -8.89 -9.63
CA CYS A 140 -13.40 -10.31 -9.82
C CYS A 140 -13.97 -10.70 -11.19
N GLY A 141 -13.10 -11.15 -12.09
CA GLY A 141 -13.49 -11.58 -13.43
C GLY A 141 -14.71 -12.49 -13.36
N THR A 142 -15.70 -12.16 -14.19
CA THR A 142 -16.80 -13.05 -14.58
C THR A 142 -16.26 -14.29 -15.27
#